data_AF-A0A942J9J0-F1
#
_entry.id   AF-A0A942J9J0-F1
#
_cell.length_a   1.000
_cell.length_b   1.000
_cell.length_c   1.000
_cell.angle_alpha   90.00
_cell.angle_beta   90.00
_cell.angle_gamma   90.00
#
_symmetry.space_group_name_H-M   'P 1'
#
loop_
_entity.id
_entity.type
_entity.pdbx_description
1 polymer ?
#
loop_
_entity_poly.entity_id
_entity_poly.type
_entity_poly.pdbx_seq_one_letter_code
_entity_poly.pdbx_strand_id
1 'polypeptide(L)'
;MKPIQEIIKKKPWVGWVLFLVTVIVVFLIGLFASSIVERRGESFALQVIKPLPDWEPRNEVWGENFPRQYETYRQTLDTTFASKHGGSAMIDYLEKYPDLIIMWAGNAFSKDYSQGRGHAYAVKDIRNTLRTGDNKISPQPGTCWSCKSTDVPRVMNNMGVANFYKSKWKDLGAEIVNPIGCQDCHDPKTMDLRITRPALIEAFQRQGKDIKNFTHNEMRSLVCAQCHVEYYFKGKEEKYLTFPWDKGFSADDMEKYYDEAEFTDWTHQLSKAPMLKAQHPDFELYMTGIHAKRGVSCADCHMPYKTEGGVKFTDHHIQSPLNNIENSCFVCHREKTQALLDDVYMRQDKIEELRHLAERALA
;
A
#
# COMPACT_ATOMS: atom_id res chain seq x y z
N MET A 1 -58.72 -0.40 -17.02
CA MET A 1 -58.82 0.36 -15.76
C MET A 1 -59.82 1.49 -15.97
N LYS A 2 -60.71 1.79 -15.01
CA LYS A 2 -61.63 2.94 -15.13
C LYS A 2 -60.82 4.24 -15.06
N PRO A 3 -61.17 5.29 -15.82
CA PRO A 3 -60.47 6.57 -15.76
C PRO A 3 -60.45 7.10 -14.32
N ILE A 4 -59.31 7.64 -13.87
CA ILE A 4 -59.14 8.23 -12.53
C ILE A 4 -60.24 9.26 -12.24
N GLN A 5 -60.66 10.02 -13.26
CA GLN A 5 -61.75 10.98 -13.18
C GLN A 5 -63.12 10.35 -12.83
N GLU A 6 -63.42 9.15 -13.31
CA GLU A 6 -64.66 8.43 -12.96
C GLU A 6 -64.61 7.85 -11.55
N ILE A 7 -63.44 7.43 -11.08
CA ILE A 7 -63.21 6.91 -9.73
C ILE A 7 -63.36 8.02 -8.69
N ILE A 8 -62.80 9.20 -8.97
CA ILE A 8 -62.91 10.39 -8.13
C ILE A 8 -64.37 10.88 -8.05
N LYS A 9 -65.12 10.87 -9.17
CA LYS A 9 -66.56 11.20 -9.18
C LYS A 9 -67.40 10.26 -8.30
N LYS A 10 -67.05 8.97 -8.23
CA LYS A 10 -67.77 7.98 -7.39
C LYS A 10 -67.31 7.96 -5.94
N LYS A 11 -66.06 8.33 -5.65
CA LYS A 11 -65.45 8.32 -4.32
C LYS A 11 -64.57 9.57 -4.14
N PRO A 12 -65.13 10.70 -3.70
CA PRO A 12 -64.41 11.97 -3.57
C PRO A 12 -63.17 11.90 -2.66
N TRP A 13 -63.19 11.01 -1.66
CA TRP A 13 -62.06 10.79 -0.74
C TRP A 13 -60.80 10.28 -1.46
N VAL A 14 -60.93 9.58 -2.59
CA VAL A 14 -59.79 9.11 -3.39
C VAL A 14 -59.03 10.29 -4.01
N GLY A 15 -59.74 11.36 -4.39
CA GLY A 15 -59.11 12.60 -4.85
C GLY A 15 -58.28 13.28 -3.78
N TRP A 16 -58.81 13.34 -2.54
CA TRP A 16 -58.09 13.88 -1.38
C TRP A 16 -56.86 13.06 -1.00
N VAL A 17 -56.95 11.73 -1.06
CA VAL A 17 -55.81 10.83 -0.83
C VAL A 17 -54.73 11.04 -1.89
N LEU A 18 -55.09 11.09 -3.18
CA LEU A 18 -54.13 11.35 -4.26
C LEU A 18 -53.45 12.72 -4.12
N PHE A 19 -54.21 13.75 -3.74
CA PHE A 19 -53.67 15.08 -3.48
C PHE A 19 -52.67 15.06 -2.33
N LEU A 20 -53.02 14.48 -1.18
CA LEU A 20 -52.12 14.40 -0.01
C LEU A 20 -50.86 13.59 -0.32
N VAL A 21 -50.98 12.45 -1.01
CA VAL A 21 -49.83 11.65 -1.45
C VAL A 21 -48.93 12.47 -2.37
N THR A 22 -49.50 13.22 -3.31
CA THR A 22 -48.71 14.06 -4.23
C THR A 22 -47.98 15.18 -3.47
N VAL A 23 -48.65 15.83 -2.51
CA VAL A 23 -48.02 16.86 -1.65
C VAL A 23 -46.85 16.28 -0.86
N ILE A 24 -47.01 15.08 -0.28
CA ILE A 24 -45.94 14.40 0.46
C ILE A 24 -44.76 14.08 -0.47
N VAL A 25 -45.01 13.54 -1.67
CA VAL A 25 -43.95 13.21 -2.63
C VAL A 25 -43.19 14.45 -3.08
N VAL A 26 -43.90 15.54 -3.42
CA VAL A 26 -43.26 16.81 -3.81
C VAL A 26 -42.45 17.40 -2.65
N PHE A 27 -42.97 17.34 -1.42
CA PHE A 27 -42.26 17.80 -0.23
C PHE A 27 -40.97 17.00 0.01
N LEU A 28 -41.01 15.67 -0.10
CA LEU A 28 -39.84 14.81 0.04
C LEU A 28 -38.80 15.07 -1.06
N ILE A 29 -39.23 15.28 -2.30
CA ILE A 29 -38.34 15.67 -3.41
C ILE A 29 -37.69 17.04 -3.11
N GLY A 30 -38.46 18.00 -2.59
CA GLY A 30 -37.96 19.31 -2.17
C GLY A 30 -36.90 19.22 -1.07
N LEU A 31 -37.14 18.41 -0.03
CA LEU A 31 -36.16 18.15 1.03
C LEU A 31 -34.89 17.49 0.49
N PHE A 32 -35.04 16.51 -0.42
CA PHE A 32 -33.91 15.84 -1.05
C PHE A 32 -33.09 16.80 -1.90
N ALA A 33 -33.75 17.64 -2.71
CA ALA A 33 -33.09 18.67 -3.50
C ALA A 33 -32.36 19.70 -2.62
N SER A 34 -32.99 20.15 -1.53
CA SER A 34 -32.37 21.04 -0.55
C SER A 34 -31.12 20.42 0.08
N SER A 35 -31.20 19.15 0.49
CA SER A 35 -30.06 18.43 1.06
C SER A 35 -28.89 18.29 0.07
N ILE A 36 -29.19 18.06 -1.22
CA ILE A 36 -28.15 18.01 -2.26
C ILE A 36 -27.49 19.38 -2.45
N VAL A 37 -28.28 20.46 -2.48
CA VAL A 37 -27.77 21.82 -2.67
C VAL A 37 -26.92 22.27 -1.48
N GLU A 38 -27.36 21.98 -0.26
CA GLU A 38 -26.62 22.28 0.97
C GLU A 38 -25.29 21.51 1.03
N ARG A 39 -25.29 20.20 0.76
CA ARG A 39 -24.06 19.40 0.68
C ARG A 39 -23.10 19.85 -0.42
N ARG A 40 -23.64 20.30 -1.56
CA ARG A 40 -22.82 20.94 -2.61
C ARG A 40 -22.25 22.27 -2.13
N GLY A 41 -23.03 23.09 -1.41
CA GLY A 41 -22.58 24.35 -0.82
C GLY A 41 -21.45 24.16 0.19
N GLU A 42 -21.55 23.17 1.06
CA GLU A 42 -20.51 22.78 2.01
C GLU A 42 -19.21 22.34 1.32
N SER A 43 -19.30 21.71 0.13
CA SER A 43 -18.11 21.32 -0.64
C SER A 43 -17.27 22.51 -1.13
N PHE A 44 -17.87 23.71 -1.22
CA PHE A 44 -17.20 24.96 -1.62
C PHE A 44 -16.69 25.77 -0.42
N ALA A 45 -16.95 25.36 0.82
CA ALA A 45 -16.32 25.98 1.98
C ALA A 45 -14.80 25.74 1.88
N LEU A 46 -14.05 26.83 1.63
CA LEU A 46 -12.59 26.80 1.59
C LEU A 46 -12.08 26.26 2.92
N GLN A 47 -11.56 25.02 2.90
CA GLN A 47 -10.94 24.43 4.06
C GLN A 47 -9.70 25.27 4.41
N VAL A 48 -9.70 25.87 5.60
CA VAL A 48 -8.52 26.57 6.10
C VAL A 48 -7.48 25.52 6.45
N ILE A 49 -6.45 25.39 5.60
CA ILE A 49 -5.34 24.46 5.82
C ILE A 49 -4.47 25.00 6.95
N LYS A 50 -4.34 24.24 8.03
CA LYS A 50 -3.37 24.52 9.10
C LYS A 50 -1.96 24.20 8.60
N PRO A 51 -0.94 25.05 8.82
CA PRO A 51 0.41 24.74 8.40
C PRO A 51 0.94 23.43 9.03
N LEU A 52 1.56 22.59 8.20
CA LEU A 52 2.18 21.34 8.63
C LEU A 52 3.72 21.48 8.64
N PRO A 53 4.42 21.06 9.70
CA PRO A 53 5.88 20.99 9.72
C PRO A 53 6.46 20.02 8.66
N ASP A 54 7.67 20.30 8.16
CA ASP A 54 8.33 19.56 7.07
C ASP A 54 8.46 18.02 7.31
N TRP A 55 8.48 17.61 8.58
CA TRP A 55 8.60 16.21 9.01
C TRP A 55 7.55 15.77 10.04
N GLU A 56 6.35 16.36 10.04
CA GLU A 56 5.26 15.96 10.95
C GLU A 56 4.87 14.48 10.77
N PRO A 57 5.18 13.58 11.73
CA PRO A 57 4.99 12.15 11.52
C PRO A 57 3.58 11.66 11.88
N ARG A 58 2.79 12.44 12.62
CA ARG A 58 1.48 12.01 13.15
C ARG A 58 0.39 12.12 12.11
N ASN A 59 -0.13 10.99 11.63
CA ASN A 59 -1.13 10.96 10.56
C ASN A 59 -2.43 11.71 10.92
N GLU A 60 -2.82 11.73 12.19
CA GLU A 60 -3.98 12.46 12.69
C GLU A 60 -3.88 13.98 12.51
N VAL A 61 -2.67 14.55 12.57
CA VAL A 61 -2.45 15.99 12.37
C VAL A 61 -2.70 16.36 10.89
N TRP A 62 -2.30 15.49 9.97
CA TRP A 62 -2.64 15.63 8.55
C TRP A 62 -4.16 15.46 8.32
N GLY A 63 -4.79 14.56 9.09
CA GLY A 63 -6.24 14.31 9.03
C GLY A 63 -7.12 15.51 9.38
N GLU A 64 -6.61 16.48 10.16
CA GLU A 64 -7.32 17.75 10.41
C GLU A 64 -7.50 18.57 9.13
N ASN A 65 -6.51 18.50 8.22
CA ASN A 65 -6.54 19.18 6.92
C ASN A 65 -7.10 18.30 5.80
N PHE A 66 -7.02 16.96 5.91
CA PHE A 66 -7.40 16.03 4.84
C PHE A 66 -8.27 14.89 5.37
N PRO A 67 -9.47 15.18 5.92
CA PRO A 67 -10.25 14.19 6.65
C PRO A 67 -10.71 13.01 5.79
N ARG A 68 -11.02 13.22 4.51
CA ARG A 68 -11.45 12.13 3.60
C ARG A 68 -10.32 11.14 3.34
N GLN A 69 -9.14 11.65 3.01
CA GLN A 69 -7.94 10.85 2.77
C GLN A 69 -7.55 10.10 4.05
N TYR A 70 -7.51 10.80 5.18
CA TYR A 70 -7.18 10.19 6.47
C TYR A 70 -8.19 9.10 6.87
N GLU A 71 -9.48 9.32 6.69
CA GLU A 71 -10.48 8.30 7.03
C GLU A 71 -10.35 7.07 6.14
N THR A 72 -10.12 7.23 4.83
CA THR A 72 -9.83 6.07 3.96
C THR A 72 -8.52 5.37 4.31
N TYR A 73 -7.48 6.12 4.70
CA TYR A 73 -6.24 5.52 5.21
C TYR A 73 -6.49 4.68 6.47
N ARG A 74 -7.33 5.15 7.40
CA ARG A 74 -7.68 4.39 8.61
C ARG A 74 -8.37 3.07 8.32
N GLN A 75 -9.01 2.92 7.15
CA GLN A 75 -9.58 1.64 6.74
C GLN A 75 -8.53 0.56 6.50
N THR A 76 -7.25 0.90 6.38
CA THR A 76 -6.15 -0.10 6.41
C THR A 76 -6.04 -0.84 7.76
N LEU A 77 -6.76 -0.40 8.80
CA LEU A 77 -6.97 -1.16 10.03
C LEU A 77 -7.93 -2.34 9.84
N ASP A 78 -8.74 -2.36 8.80
CA ASP A 78 -9.58 -3.51 8.46
C ASP A 78 -8.71 -4.62 7.86
N THR A 79 -8.67 -5.75 8.55
CA THR A 79 -7.92 -6.94 8.13
C THR A 79 -8.85 -8.11 7.83
N THR A 80 -10.12 -7.87 7.56
CA THR A 80 -11.12 -8.93 7.39
C THR A 80 -11.14 -9.54 5.99
N PHE A 81 -10.66 -8.82 4.98
CA PHE A 81 -10.69 -9.30 3.60
C PHE A 81 -9.66 -10.41 3.35
N ALA A 82 -10.13 -11.53 2.83
CA ALA A 82 -9.33 -12.63 2.31
C ALA A 82 -9.77 -12.96 0.87
N SER A 83 -8.82 -12.94 -0.06
CA SER A 83 -8.99 -13.52 -1.39
C SER A 83 -8.52 -14.97 -1.38
N LYS A 84 -8.60 -15.65 -2.53
CA LYS A 84 -8.09 -17.03 -2.67
C LYS A 84 -6.61 -17.18 -2.26
N HIS A 85 -5.79 -16.18 -2.57
CA HIS A 85 -4.32 -16.25 -2.44
C HIS A 85 -3.71 -15.22 -1.48
N GLY A 86 -4.48 -14.26 -0.99
CA GLY A 86 -3.95 -13.20 -0.12
C GLY A 86 -5.06 -12.32 0.44
N GLY A 87 -4.80 -11.02 0.50
CA GLY A 87 -5.70 -10.04 1.13
C GLY A 87 -5.06 -9.40 2.35
N SER A 88 -5.90 -8.87 3.23
CA SER A 88 -5.47 -8.22 4.47
C SER A 88 -5.56 -9.15 5.68
N ALA A 89 -6.27 -10.27 5.55
CA ALA A 89 -6.32 -11.31 6.57
C ALA A 89 -4.94 -11.90 6.82
N MET A 90 -4.59 -12.04 8.10
CA MET A 90 -3.31 -12.58 8.51
C MET A 90 -3.20 -14.04 8.08
N ILE A 91 -2.11 -14.37 7.38
CA ILE A 91 -1.74 -15.75 7.03
C ILE A 91 -0.32 -15.94 7.55
N ASP A 92 -0.12 -16.95 8.39
CA ASP A 92 1.21 -17.45 8.70
C ASP A 92 1.74 -18.21 7.48
N TYR A 93 2.77 -17.67 6.84
CA TYR A 93 3.33 -18.27 5.63
C TYR A 93 4.17 -19.51 5.95
N LEU A 94 4.75 -19.60 7.15
CA LEU A 94 5.52 -20.77 7.55
C LEU A 94 4.60 -21.95 7.89
N GLU A 95 3.43 -21.67 8.46
CA GLU A 95 2.39 -22.69 8.66
C GLU A 95 1.81 -23.15 7.31
N LYS A 96 1.50 -22.21 6.42
CA LYS A 96 0.91 -22.52 5.11
C LYS A 96 1.90 -23.19 4.15
N TYR A 97 3.18 -22.83 4.21
CA TYR A 97 4.25 -23.28 3.31
C TYR A 97 5.49 -23.70 4.14
N PRO A 98 5.47 -24.90 4.74
CA PRO A 98 6.52 -25.34 5.65
C PRO A 98 7.90 -25.51 5.00
N ASP A 99 7.96 -25.72 3.68
CA ASP A 99 9.22 -25.80 2.91
C ASP A 99 10.08 -24.53 3.06
N LEU A 100 9.44 -23.37 3.30
CA LEU A 100 10.14 -22.11 3.54
C LEU A 100 11.03 -22.15 4.80
N ILE A 101 10.66 -22.95 5.80
CA ILE A 101 11.48 -23.12 7.01
C ILE A 101 12.81 -23.79 6.67
N ILE A 102 12.78 -24.78 5.78
CA ILE A 102 13.96 -25.50 5.31
C ILE A 102 14.79 -24.58 4.40
N MET A 103 14.17 -23.97 3.39
CA MET A 103 14.86 -23.08 2.45
C MET A 103 15.53 -21.88 3.11
N TRP A 104 14.98 -21.41 4.23
CA TRP A 104 15.52 -20.30 5.00
C TRP A 104 16.29 -20.74 6.23
N ALA A 105 16.73 -22.00 6.31
CA ALA A 105 17.47 -22.50 7.47
C ALA A 105 18.70 -21.63 7.77
N GLY A 106 18.73 -21.06 8.98
CA GLY A 106 19.76 -20.14 9.46
C GLY A 106 19.49 -18.66 9.21
N ASN A 107 18.42 -18.32 8.50
CA ASN A 107 17.95 -16.96 8.31
C ASN A 107 16.84 -16.62 9.33
N ALA A 108 16.67 -15.34 9.67
CA ALA A 108 15.60 -14.91 10.58
C ALA A 108 14.20 -15.23 10.04
N PHE A 109 14.03 -15.28 8.71
CA PHE A 109 12.73 -15.59 8.08
C PHE A 109 12.22 -17.01 8.35
N SER A 110 13.07 -17.97 8.72
CA SER A 110 12.61 -19.31 9.12
C SER A 110 11.98 -19.34 10.52
N LYS A 111 12.03 -18.24 11.27
CA LYS A 111 11.47 -18.13 12.62
C LYS A 111 10.04 -17.60 12.62
N ASP A 112 9.76 -16.66 11.71
CA ASP A 112 8.48 -15.98 11.60
C ASP A 112 8.41 -15.23 10.27
N TYR A 113 7.35 -15.50 9.51
CA TYR A 113 7.04 -14.82 8.27
C TYR A 113 5.53 -14.92 8.00
N SER A 114 4.88 -13.78 7.78
CA SER A 114 3.44 -13.71 7.60
C SER A 114 3.06 -12.74 6.48
N GLN A 115 1.84 -12.89 5.98
CA GLN A 115 1.23 -12.01 5.00
C GLN A 115 1.29 -10.54 5.45
N GLY A 116 1.70 -9.66 4.54
CA GLY A 116 1.55 -8.22 4.76
C GLY A 116 0.08 -7.81 4.83
N ARG A 117 -0.25 -6.95 5.79
CA ARG A 117 -1.58 -6.33 5.95
C ARG A 117 -1.49 -4.81 5.83
N GLY A 118 -2.54 -4.09 6.19
CA GLY A 118 -2.63 -2.64 5.99
C GLY A 118 -1.53 -1.83 6.68
N HIS A 119 -1.15 -0.71 6.05
CA HIS A 119 -0.03 0.17 6.46
C HIS A 119 -0.10 0.64 7.91
N ALA A 120 -1.30 0.85 8.47
CA ALA A 120 -1.47 1.23 9.87
C ALA A 120 -0.88 0.23 10.87
N TYR A 121 -0.64 -1.03 10.46
CA TYR A 121 -0.01 -2.06 11.29
C TYR A 121 1.51 -2.14 11.18
N ALA A 122 2.15 -1.40 10.27
CA ALA A 122 3.57 -1.57 9.95
C ALA A 122 4.50 -1.53 11.18
N VAL A 123 4.29 -0.57 12.09
CA VAL A 123 5.06 -0.44 13.34
C VAL A 123 4.71 -1.55 14.35
N LYS A 124 3.43 -1.94 14.43
CA LYS A 124 3.00 -3.02 15.32
C LYS A 124 3.61 -4.35 14.90
N ASP A 125 3.60 -4.64 13.60
CA ASP A 125 4.01 -5.94 13.07
C ASP A 125 5.53 -6.11 13.11
N ILE A 126 6.31 -5.06 12.81
CA ILE A 126 7.77 -5.15 12.97
C ILE A 126 8.21 -5.27 14.43
N ARG A 127 7.42 -4.78 15.39
CA ARG A 127 7.70 -4.98 16.82
C ARG A 127 7.35 -6.39 17.29
N ASN A 128 6.37 -7.02 16.67
CA ASN A 128 5.88 -8.33 17.10
C ASN A 128 6.56 -9.50 16.39
N THR A 129 7.17 -9.26 15.23
CA THR A 129 7.80 -10.35 14.49
C THR A 129 9.00 -10.93 15.23
N LEU A 130 9.14 -12.25 15.25
CA LEU A 130 10.26 -12.92 15.93
C LEU A 130 11.62 -12.63 15.26
N ARG A 131 11.60 -12.05 14.06
CA ARG A 131 12.81 -11.71 13.29
C ARG A 131 13.61 -10.57 13.92
N THR A 132 12.95 -9.63 14.60
CA THR A 132 13.61 -8.48 15.26
C THR A 132 14.14 -8.81 16.65
N GLY A 133 13.78 -9.98 17.17
CA GLY A 133 14.18 -10.46 18.49
C GLY A 133 13.48 -9.71 19.61
N ASP A 134 14.18 -9.46 20.71
CA ASP A 134 13.66 -8.73 21.87
C ASP A 134 14.61 -7.60 22.29
N ASN A 135 14.30 -6.94 23.42
CA ASN A 135 15.13 -5.84 23.94
C ASN A 135 16.53 -6.29 24.40
N LYS A 136 16.77 -7.58 24.61
CA LYS A 136 18.07 -8.16 25.01
C LYS A 136 18.86 -8.64 23.78
N ILE A 137 18.21 -9.40 22.91
CA ILE A 137 18.77 -9.96 21.68
C ILE A 137 18.00 -9.34 20.50
N SER A 138 18.50 -8.21 20.00
CA SER A 138 17.98 -7.59 18.78
C SER A 138 19.04 -7.66 17.68
N PRO A 139 18.96 -8.68 16.79
CA PRO A 139 20.00 -8.90 15.79
C PRO A 139 19.89 -7.95 14.58
N GLN A 140 18.81 -7.19 14.47
CA GLN A 140 18.51 -6.40 13.28
C GLN A 140 19.09 -4.98 13.33
N PRO A 141 19.55 -4.43 12.19
CA PRO A 141 20.00 -3.05 12.11
C PRO A 141 18.83 -2.05 12.15
N GLY A 142 19.15 -0.78 12.42
CA GLY A 142 18.21 0.34 12.35
C GLY A 142 17.57 0.47 10.97
N THR A 143 18.27 0.01 9.93
CA THR A 143 17.78 -0.10 8.55
C THR A 143 16.44 -0.82 8.44
N CYS A 144 16.11 -1.78 9.31
CA CYS A 144 14.81 -2.46 9.31
C CYS A 144 13.61 -1.52 9.54
N TRP A 145 13.82 -0.35 10.14
CA TRP A 145 12.77 0.66 10.30
C TRP A 145 12.45 1.45 9.03
N SER A 146 13.36 1.47 8.05
CA SER A 146 13.31 2.40 6.90
C SER A 146 11.95 2.44 6.21
N CYS A 147 11.32 1.28 6.05
CA CYS A 147 10.08 1.11 5.30
C CYS A 147 8.87 0.83 6.22
N LYS A 148 8.84 1.44 7.41
CA LYS A 148 7.83 1.10 8.44
C LYS A 148 7.12 2.28 9.10
N SER A 149 7.63 3.51 8.94
CA SER A 149 7.15 4.63 9.74
C SER A 149 7.45 5.99 9.12
N THR A 150 6.51 6.92 9.29
CA THR A 150 6.66 8.36 8.99
C THR A 150 7.70 9.06 9.88
N ASP A 151 8.14 8.46 10.99
CA ASP A 151 9.22 9.00 11.83
C ASP A 151 10.59 8.88 11.16
N VAL A 152 10.76 7.95 10.22
CA VAL A 152 12.08 7.63 9.64
C VAL A 152 12.76 8.86 9.03
N PRO A 153 12.11 9.68 8.16
CA PRO A 153 12.79 10.86 7.59
C PRO A 153 13.18 11.88 8.65
N ARG A 154 12.37 12.07 9.69
CA ARG A 154 12.69 12.96 10.82
C ARG A 154 13.94 12.47 11.55
N VAL A 155 14.00 11.18 11.88
CA VAL A 155 15.13 10.59 12.60
C VAL A 155 16.39 10.64 11.74
N MET A 156 16.29 10.29 10.45
CA MET A 156 17.40 10.42 9.49
C MET A 156 17.89 11.86 9.35
N ASN A 157 16.99 12.84 9.32
CA ASN A 157 17.34 14.26 9.28
C ASN A 157 18.12 14.71 10.53
N ASN A 158 17.78 14.17 11.70
CA ASN A 158 18.40 14.55 12.96
C ASN A 158 19.78 13.91 13.17
N MET A 159 19.93 12.61 12.86
CA MET A 159 21.17 11.87 13.15
C MET A 159 22.06 11.62 11.92
N GLY A 160 21.54 11.85 10.71
CA GLY A 160 22.17 11.50 9.44
C GLY A 160 21.79 10.10 8.96
N VAL A 161 21.62 9.95 7.63
CA VAL A 161 21.17 8.71 6.97
C VAL A 161 22.09 7.52 7.27
N ALA A 162 23.40 7.69 7.13
CA ALA A 162 24.37 6.62 7.39
C ALA A 162 24.36 6.16 8.86
N ASN A 163 24.23 7.10 9.80
CA ASN A 163 24.14 6.78 11.22
C ASN A 163 22.82 6.07 11.57
N PHE A 164 21.72 6.45 10.92
CA PHE A 164 20.45 5.75 11.06
C PHE A 164 20.58 4.28 10.64
N TYR A 165 21.17 3.99 9.48
CA TYR A 165 21.35 2.61 9.01
C TYR A 165 22.29 1.80 9.90
N LYS A 166 23.42 2.40 10.34
CA LYS A 166 24.40 1.77 11.22
C LYS A 166 23.89 1.51 12.65
N SER A 167 22.83 2.21 13.08
CA SER A 167 22.23 2.00 14.40
C SER A 167 21.64 0.59 14.56
N LYS A 168 21.23 0.21 15.77
CA LYS A 168 20.51 -1.06 15.99
C LYS A 168 19.01 -0.81 16.00
N TRP A 169 18.24 -1.78 15.52
CA TRP A 169 16.77 -1.71 15.51
C TRP A 169 16.19 -1.31 16.87
N LYS A 170 16.65 -1.94 17.95
CA LYS A 170 16.17 -1.66 19.31
C LYS A 170 16.43 -0.23 19.79
N ASP A 171 17.50 0.40 19.32
CA ASP A 171 17.94 1.71 19.82
C ASP A 171 17.05 2.85 19.28
N LEU A 172 16.40 2.63 18.13
CA LEU A 172 15.47 3.59 17.52
C LEU A 172 14.00 3.35 17.91
N GLY A 173 13.70 2.27 18.64
CA GLY A 173 12.33 1.86 18.91
C GLY A 173 11.50 2.87 19.73
N ALA A 174 12.14 3.73 20.53
CA ALA A 174 11.43 4.78 21.26
C ALA A 174 11.07 5.99 20.37
N GLU A 175 11.82 6.22 19.29
CA GLU A 175 11.64 7.33 18.36
C GLU A 175 10.67 7.02 17.23
N ILE A 176 10.46 5.73 16.92
CA ILE A 176 9.72 5.26 15.76
C ILE A 176 8.40 4.63 16.21
N VAL A 177 7.34 5.43 16.22
CA VAL A 177 6.05 5.10 16.85
C VAL A 177 4.85 5.32 15.92
N ASN A 178 5.00 6.13 14.87
CA ASN A 178 3.94 6.43 13.92
C ASN A 178 4.00 5.46 12.72
N PRO A 179 2.91 4.78 12.33
CA PRO A 179 2.92 3.90 11.18
C PRO A 179 3.05 4.68 9.86
N ILE A 180 3.38 3.95 8.79
CA ILE A 180 3.43 4.46 7.41
C ILE A 180 2.19 5.30 7.12
N GLY A 181 2.35 6.47 6.51
CA GLY A 181 1.22 7.35 6.23
C GLY A 181 1.57 8.63 5.46
N CYS A 182 0.89 9.73 5.76
CA CYS A 182 0.82 10.91 4.89
C CYS A 182 2.20 11.49 4.55
N GLN A 183 3.04 11.62 5.58
CA GLN A 183 4.37 12.22 5.49
C GLN A 183 5.28 11.50 4.48
N ASP A 184 5.15 10.17 4.37
CA ASP A 184 6.07 9.34 3.58
C ASP A 184 5.99 9.64 2.08
N CYS A 185 4.87 10.19 1.63
CA CYS A 185 4.55 10.38 0.21
C CYS A 185 4.18 11.82 -0.15
N HIS A 186 3.82 12.69 0.81
CA HIS A 186 3.33 14.05 0.52
C HIS A 186 4.20 15.14 1.12
N ASP A 187 4.43 16.18 0.33
CA ASP A 187 5.00 17.44 0.82
C ASP A 187 3.98 18.21 1.68
N PRO A 188 4.32 18.60 2.92
CA PRO A 188 3.35 19.21 3.85
C PRO A 188 2.91 20.63 3.46
N LYS A 189 3.62 21.30 2.55
CA LYS A 189 3.31 22.68 2.12
C LYS A 189 2.47 22.68 0.84
N THR A 190 2.78 21.79 -0.09
CA THR A 190 2.20 21.76 -1.44
C THR A 190 1.26 20.60 -1.69
N MET A 191 1.35 19.53 -0.87
CA MET A 191 0.72 18.22 -1.09
C MET A 191 1.20 17.45 -2.32
N ASP A 192 2.21 17.96 -3.02
CA ASP A 192 2.86 17.25 -4.11
C ASP A 192 3.44 15.92 -3.62
N LEU A 193 3.49 14.94 -4.53
CA LEU A 193 4.14 13.66 -4.25
C LEU A 193 5.65 13.88 -4.06
N ARG A 194 6.20 13.35 -2.97
CA ARG A 194 7.63 13.42 -2.66
C ARG A 194 8.20 12.04 -2.35
N ILE A 195 9.49 11.88 -2.63
CA ILE A 195 10.27 10.74 -2.15
C ILE A 195 11.02 11.17 -0.89
N THR A 196 10.81 10.43 0.18
CA THR A 196 11.44 10.65 1.49
C THR A 196 12.51 9.63 1.83
N ARG A 197 12.59 8.52 1.07
CA ARG A 197 13.58 7.45 1.29
C ARG A 197 14.81 7.61 0.38
N PRO A 198 16.01 7.86 0.94
CA PRO A 198 17.22 8.11 0.15
C PRO A 198 17.59 6.95 -0.79
N ALA A 199 17.40 5.70 -0.36
CA ALA A 199 17.76 4.52 -1.15
C ALA A 199 17.15 4.50 -2.56
N LEU A 200 15.90 4.96 -2.71
CA LEU A 200 15.24 5.06 -4.02
C LEU A 200 15.90 6.13 -4.90
N ILE A 201 16.18 7.29 -4.32
CA ILE A 201 16.83 8.41 -5.01
C ILE A 201 18.22 7.98 -5.49
N GLU A 202 19.00 7.36 -4.59
CA GLU A 202 20.35 6.89 -4.88
C GLU A 202 20.35 5.77 -5.94
N ALA A 203 19.37 4.85 -5.91
CA ALA A 203 19.25 3.81 -6.92
C ALA A 203 19.04 4.38 -8.33
N PHE A 204 18.19 5.41 -8.47
CA PHE A 204 18.01 6.10 -9.75
C PHE A 204 19.21 6.97 -10.14
N GLN A 205 19.87 7.61 -9.18
CA GLN A 205 21.10 8.35 -9.44
C GLN A 205 22.20 7.46 -10.03
N ARG A 206 22.36 6.23 -9.52
CA ARG A 206 23.30 5.26 -10.10
C ARG A 206 22.94 4.83 -11.53
N GLN A 207 21.67 4.97 -11.93
CA GLN A 207 21.21 4.80 -13.30
C GLN A 207 21.27 6.10 -14.14
N GLY A 208 21.82 7.19 -13.60
CA GLY A 208 21.89 8.49 -14.28
C GLY A 208 20.54 9.22 -14.37
N LYS A 209 19.58 8.90 -13.51
CA LYS A 209 18.24 9.53 -13.46
C LYS A 209 18.09 10.39 -12.20
N ASP A 210 17.47 11.56 -12.35
CA ASP A 210 17.09 12.43 -11.23
C ASP A 210 15.60 12.23 -10.90
N ILE A 211 15.30 12.05 -9.62
CA ILE A 211 13.93 11.87 -9.12
C ILE A 211 13.01 13.06 -9.47
N LYS A 212 13.58 14.25 -9.68
CA LYS A 212 12.83 15.48 -10.03
C LYS A 212 12.30 15.50 -11.46
N ASN A 213 12.85 14.65 -12.33
CA ASN A 213 12.49 14.62 -13.76
C ASN A 213 11.36 13.63 -14.07
N PHE A 214 10.90 12.85 -13.10
CA PHE A 214 9.79 11.92 -13.29
C PHE A 214 8.46 12.66 -13.37
N THR A 215 7.60 12.18 -14.26
CA THR A 215 6.24 12.68 -14.43
C THR A 215 5.37 12.36 -13.22
N HIS A 216 4.26 13.08 -13.07
CA HIS A 216 3.27 12.75 -12.04
C HIS A 216 2.77 11.30 -12.12
N ASN A 217 2.63 10.75 -13.34
CA ASN A 217 2.19 9.36 -13.51
C ASN A 217 3.23 8.35 -13.02
N GLU A 218 4.52 8.61 -13.25
CA GLU A 218 5.58 7.76 -12.69
C GLU A 218 5.64 7.88 -11.16
N MET A 219 5.48 9.10 -10.62
CA MET A 219 5.45 9.33 -9.18
C MET A 219 4.33 8.56 -8.46
N ARG A 220 3.19 8.32 -9.13
CA ARG A 220 2.09 7.46 -8.63
C ARG A 220 2.47 5.99 -8.43
N SER A 221 3.62 5.55 -8.94
CA SER A 221 4.24 4.25 -8.62
C SER A 221 5.49 4.42 -7.74
N LEU A 222 6.29 5.47 -7.95
CA LEU A 222 7.55 5.65 -7.23
C LEU A 222 7.37 5.89 -5.72
N VAL A 223 6.26 6.48 -5.30
CA VAL A 223 5.95 6.59 -3.86
C VAL A 223 5.80 5.22 -3.18
N CYS A 224 5.35 4.20 -3.93
CA CYS A 224 5.29 2.80 -3.47
C CYS A 224 6.68 2.15 -3.51
N ALA A 225 7.45 2.44 -4.56
CA ALA A 225 8.81 1.92 -4.77
C ALA A 225 9.85 2.43 -3.74
N GLN A 226 9.45 3.30 -2.81
CA GLN A 226 10.26 3.62 -1.64
C GLN A 226 10.46 2.41 -0.71
N CYS A 227 9.52 1.46 -0.76
CA CYS A 227 9.42 0.35 0.19
C CYS A 227 9.16 -1.00 -0.49
N HIS A 228 8.31 -1.03 -1.52
CA HIS A 228 7.85 -2.25 -2.21
C HIS A 228 8.83 -2.65 -3.32
N VAL A 229 10.03 -3.03 -2.90
CA VAL A 229 11.19 -3.32 -3.75
C VAL A 229 12.06 -4.42 -3.16
N GLU A 230 12.88 -5.04 -4.00
CA GLU A 230 14.03 -5.83 -3.56
C GLU A 230 15.08 -4.91 -2.94
N TYR A 231 15.71 -5.37 -1.85
CA TYR A 231 16.77 -4.62 -1.20
C TYR A 231 17.76 -5.52 -0.48
N TYR A 232 18.97 -4.99 -0.27
CA TYR A 232 19.93 -5.60 0.64
C TYR A 232 20.61 -4.54 1.52
N PHE A 233 21.34 -5.03 2.53
CA PHE A 233 22.11 -4.17 3.44
C PHE A 233 23.59 -4.21 3.07
N LYS A 234 24.04 -3.18 2.34
CA LYS A 234 25.41 -3.04 1.89
C LYS A 234 26.34 -2.71 3.06
N GLY A 235 27.48 -3.41 3.11
CA GLY A 235 28.48 -3.26 4.16
C GLY A 235 28.19 -4.13 5.39
N LYS A 236 29.25 -4.59 6.06
CA LYS A 236 29.13 -5.44 7.25
C LYS A 236 28.71 -4.63 8.48
N GLU A 237 29.20 -3.40 8.62
CA GLU A 237 28.88 -2.53 9.74
C GLU A 237 27.84 -1.46 9.38
N GLU A 238 27.92 -0.92 8.17
CA GLU A 238 27.09 0.21 7.71
C GLU A 238 25.63 -0.20 7.54
N LYS A 239 25.41 -1.44 7.10
CA LYS A 239 24.09 -2.02 6.81
C LYS A 239 23.23 -1.07 5.97
N TYR A 240 23.86 -0.43 4.98
CA TYR A 240 23.28 0.64 4.19
C TYR A 240 22.21 0.10 3.24
N LEU A 241 20.98 0.60 3.33
CA LEU A 241 19.87 0.16 2.48
C LEU A 241 20.18 0.45 1.02
N THR A 242 20.24 -0.60 0.18
CA THR A 242 20.58 -0.46 -1.23
C THR A 242 19.65 -1.31 -2.09
N PHE A 243 19.15 -0.74 -3.19
CA PHE A 243 18.38 -1.47 -4.19
C PHE A 243 19.31 -1.97 -5.30
N PRO A 244 19.35 -3.27 -5.64
CA PRO A 244 20.31 -3.87 -6.56
C PRO A 244 19.93 -3.67 -8.05
N TRP A 245 19.66 -2.43 -8.44
CA TRP A 245 19.03 -2.10 -9.72
C TRP A 245 20.00 -1.69 -10.83
N ASP A 246 21.29 -1.68 -10.54
CA ASP A 246 22.32 -1.14 -11.44
C ASP A 246 22.40 -1.92 -12.77
N LYS A 247 21.92 -3.17 -12.80
CA LYS A 247 21.87 -4.02 -14.01
C LYS A 247 20.48 -4.17 -14.64
N GLY A 248 19.42 -3.80 -13.94
CA GLY A 248 18.04 -4.01 -14.38
C GLY A 248 17.11 -4.45 -13.26
N PHE A 249 15.86 -4.74 -13.61
CA PHE A 249 14.80 -5.14 -12.68
C PHE A 249 14.45 -6.63 -12.75
N SER A 250 15.03 -7.40 -13.67
CA SER A 250 14.77 -8.84 -13.73
C SER A 250 15.53 -9.59 -12.64
N ALA A 251 15.06 -10.79 -12.28
CA ALA A 251 15.76 -11.65 -11.33
C ALA A 251 17.20 -11.94 -11.79
N ASP A 252 17.39 -12.26 -13.07
CA ASP A 252 18.72 -12.50 -13.67
C ASP A 252 19.63 -11.26 -13.60
N ASP A 253 19.08 -10.05 -13.74
CA ASP A 253 19.89 -8.83 -13.64
C ASP A 253 20.32 -8.56 -12.19
N MET A 254 19.44 -8.79 -11.22
CA MET A 254 19.75 -8.69 -9.80
C MET A 254 20.74 -9.77 -9.36
N GLU A 255 20.61 -11.01 -9.86
CA GLU A 255 21.57 -12.10 -9.60
C GLU A 255 22.96 -11.71 -10.10
N LYS A 256 23.07 -11.23 -11.36
CA LYS A 256 24.33 -10.72 -11.91
C LYS A 256 24.91 -9.56 -11.09
N TYR A 257 24.07 -8.74 -10.46
CA TYR A 257 24.53 -7.64 -9.60
C TYR A 257 25.15 -8.20 -8.32
N TYR A 258 24.47 -9.16 -7.69
CA TYR A 258 24.95 -9.80 -6.48
C TYR A 258 26.21 -10.63 -6.70
N ASP A 259 26.35 -11.27 -7.87
CA ASP A 259 27.57 -11.97 -8.28
C ASP A 259 28.77 -11.01 -8.35
N GLU A 260 28.62 -9.85 -9.00
CA GLU A 260 29.68 -8.83 -9.07
C GLU A 260 30.01 -8.21 -7.71
N ALA A 261 29.02 -8.13 -6.82
CA ALA A 261 29.21 -7.65 -5.47
C ALA A 261 29.77 -8.71 -4.51
N GLU A 262 29.91 -9.97 -4.97
CA GLU A 262 30.23 -11.15 -4.15
C GLU A 262 29.36 -11.20 -2.87
N PHE A 263 28.08 -10.90 -3.01
CA PHE A 263 27.18 -10.69 -1.89
C PHE A 263 26.58 -12.01 -1.38
N THR A 264 26.33 -12.06 -0.06
CA THR A 264 25.65 -13.18 0.59
C THR A 264 24.89 -12.64 1.79
N ASP A 265 23.59 -12.89 1.85
CA ASP A 265 22.76 -12.51 3.01
C ASP A 265 23.03 -13.43 4.19
N TRP A 266 23.06 -14.75 3.93
CA TRP A 266 23.40 -15.76 4.94
C TRP A 266 23.98 -17.02 4.29
N THR A 267 24.74 -17.78 5.07
CA THR A 267 25.13 -19.14 4.71
C THR A 267 24.05 -20.10 5.18
N HIS A 268 23.47 -20.87 4.27
CA HIS A 268 22.42 -21.83 4.57
C HIS A 268 22.88 -22.88 5.59
N GLN A 269 22.11 -23.10 6.66
CA GLN A 269 22.57 -23.94 7.77
C GLN A 269 22.66 -25.43 7.43
N LEU A 270 21.91 -25.92 6.46
CA LEU A 270 21.93 -27.34 6.07
C LEU A 270 22.95 -27.58 4.97
N SER A 271 22.73 -26.99 3.79
CA SER A 271 23.55 -27.18 2.58
C SER A 271 24.87 -26.40 2.57
N LYS A 272 25.04 -25.41 3.44
CA LYS A 272 26.20 -24.49 3.49
C LYS A 272 26.35 -23.59 2.26
N ALA A 273 25.33 -23.53 1.39
CA ALA A 273 25.31 -22.63 0.25
C ALA A 273 25.29 -21.15 0.69
N PRO A 274 25.98 -20.24 -0.01
CA PRO A 274 25.77 -18.81 0.13
C PRO A 274 24.42 -18.42 -0.49
N MET A 275 23.55 -17.78 0.30
CA MET A 275 22.18 -17.49 -0.11
C MET A 275 21.93 -16.00 -0.26
N LEU A 276 21.04 -15.68 -1.20
CA LEU A 276 20.41 -14.38 -1.38
C LEU A 276 18.97 -14.46 -0.87
N LYS A 277 18.48 -13.42 -0.19
CA LYS A 277 17.09 -13.33 0.27
C LYS A 277 16.38 -12.26 -0.54
N ALA A 278 15.50 -12.67 -1.44
CA ALA A 278 14.58 -11.71 -2.07
C ALA A 278 13.52 -11.22 -1.06
N GLN A 279 13.16 -9.92 -1.10
CA GLN A 279 12.04 -9.33 -0.38
C GLN A 279 11.16 -8.53 -1.34
N HIS A 280 9.86 -8.85 -1.33
CA HIS A 280 8.77 -8.09 -1.98
C HIS A 280 9.21 -7.21 -3.19
N PRO A 281 9.72 -7.82 -4.28
CA PRO A 281 10.16 -7.12 -5.49
C PRO A 281 8.97 -6.64 -6.33
N ASP A 282 8.00 -5.98 -5.67
CA ASP A 282 6.69 -5.70 -6.25
C ASP A 282 6.82 -4.69 -7.39
N PHE A 283 7.61 -3.63 -7.21
CA PHE A 283 7.85 -2.64 -8.25
C PHE A 283 8.60 -3.25 -9.44
N GLU A 284 9.64 -4.03 -9.19
CA GLU A 284 10.48 -4.62 -10.23
C GLU A 284 9.71 -5.64 -11.06
N LEU A 285 8.95 -6.53 -10.40
CA LEU A 285 8.05 -7.45 -11.08
C LEU A 285 6.96 -6.69 -11.85
N TYR A 286 6.34 -5.67 -11.25
CA TYR A 286 5.36 -4.82 -11.92
C TYR A 286 5.92 -4.21 -13.21
N MET A 287 7.15 -3.70 -13.19
CA MET A 287 7.79 -3.07 -14.35
C MET A 287 7.99 -4.03 -15.54
N THR A 288 8.03 -5.35 -15.30
CA THR A 288 8.06 -6.35 -16.38
C THR A 288 6.68 -6.69 -16.96
N GLY A 289 5.62 -6.33 -16.23
CA GLY A 289 4.23 -6.66 -16.52
C GLY A 289 3.56 -5.81 -17.59
N ILE A 290 2.38 -6.26 -18.05
CA ILE A 290 1.63 -5.56 -19.10
C ILE A 290 1.05 -4.23 -18.64
N HIS A 291 0.63 -4.11 -17.37
CA HIS A 291 0.07 -2.86 -16.82
C HIS A 291 1.11 -1.73 -16.83
N ALA A 292 2.33 -2.00 -16.35
CA ALA A 292 3.44 -1.03 -16.42
C ALA A 292 3.76 -0.63 -17.87
N LYS A 293 3.84 -1.62 -18.78
CA LYS A 293 4.09 -1.38 -20.22
C LYS A 293 3.01 -0.50 -20.88
N ARG A 294 1.81 -0.44 -20.29
CA ARG A 294 0.69 0.40 -20.75
C ARG A 294 0.53 1.69 -19.94
N GLY A 295 1.46 1.98 -19.02
CA GLY A 295 1.48 3.21 -18.23
C GLY A 295 0.50 3.24 -17.05
N VAL A 296 -0.06 2.09 -16.65
CA VAL A 296 -0.95 1.99 -15.48
C VAL A 296 -0.10 1.97 -14.21
N SER A 297 -0.27 2.97 -13.36
CA SER A 297 0.47 3.16 -12.10
C SER A 297 -0.06 2.28 -10.95
N CYS A 298 0.74 2.13 -9.89
CA CYS A 298 0.31 1.43 -8.67
C CYS A 298 -0.97 2.05 -8.09
N ALA A 299 -1.04 3.38 -8.06
CA ALA A 299 -2.18 4.11 -7.56
C ALA A 299 -3.46 3.94 -8.40
N ASP A 300 -3.37 3.56 -9.69
CA ASP A 300 -4.59 3.32 -10.48
C ASP A 300 -5.41 2.13 -9.96
N CYS A 301 -4.73 1.09 -9.45
CA CYS A 301 -5.39 -0.10 -8.94
C CYS A 301 -5.55 -0.09 -7.41
N HIS A 302 -4.54 0.39 -6.67
CA HIS A 302 -4.52 0.31 -5.20
C HIS A 302 -5.01 1.57 -4.49
N MET A 303 -5.10 2.69 -5.21
CA MET A 303 -5.60 3.96 -4.69
C MET A 303 -6.58 4.58 -5.70
N PRO A 304 -7.64 3.86 -6.10
CA PRO A 304 -8.54 4.34 -7.13
C PRO A 304 -9.27 5.61 -6.67
N TYR A 305 -9.80 6.36 -7.62
CA TYR A 305 -10.62 7.51 -7.28
C TYR A 305 -11.97 7.08 -6.68
N LYS A 306 -12.39 7.78 -5.63
CA LYS A 306 -13.69 7.63 -4.98
C LYS A 306 -14.46 8.95 -5.04
N THR A 307 -15.79 8.87 -5.08
CA THR A 307 -16.66 10.04 -5.01
C THR A 307 -17.53 9.96 -3.76
N GLU A 308 -17.46 10.99 -2.92
CA GLU A 308 -18.30 11.11 -1.72
C GLU A 308 -18.84 12.54 -1.61
N GLY A 309 -20.15 12.68 -1.41
CA GLY A 309 -20.79 14.00 -1.32
C GLY A 309 -20.58 14.89 -2.56
N GLY A 310 -20.35 14.29 -3.74
CA GLY A 310 -20.06 15.01 -4.99
C GLY A 310 -18.61 15.45 -5.17
N VAL A 311 -17.71 15.15 -4.22
CA VAL A 311 -16.28 15.42 -4.34
C VAL A 311 -15.52 14.15 -4.70
N LYS A 312 -14.67 14.26 -5.73
CA LYS A 312 -13.75 13.20 -6.14
C LYS A 312 -12.44 13.32 -5.36
N PHE A 313 -11.96 12.22 -4.80
CA PHE A 313 -10.68 12.16 -4.10
C PHE A 313 -10.04 10.77 -4.30
N THR A 314 -8.76 10.64 -3.96
CA THR A 314 -8.01 9.38 -4.05
C THR A 314 -8.25 8.55 -2.80
N ASP A 315 -8.68 7.32 -2.96
CA ASP A 315 -8.85 6.37 -1.87
C ASP A 315 -7.48 5.98 -1.29
N HIS A 316 -7.28 6.17 0.01
CA HIS A 316 -6.05 5.78 0.72
C HIS A 316 -6.22 4.45 1.46
N HIS A 317 -7.31 3.72 1.26
CA HIS A 317 -7.43 2.33 1.69
C HIS A 317 -6.60 1.44 0.76
N ILE A 318 -5.27 1.45 0.95
CA ILE A 318 -4.34 0.64 0.17
C ILE A 318 -4.52 -0.83 0.56
N GLN A 319 -5.09 -1.61 -0.35
CA GLN A 319 -5.50 -2.99 -0.12
C GLN A 319 -5.42 -3.82 -1.41
N SER A 320 -5.86 -5.08 -1.34
CA SER A 320 -6.08 -5.90 -2.54
C SER A 320 -7.15 -5.26 -3.44
N PRO A 321 -6.86 -4.99 -4.73
CA PRO A 321 -7.85 -4.46 -5.67
C PRO A 321 -9.05 -5.38 -5.85
N LEU A 322 -8.93 -6.66 -5.50
CA LEU A 322 -10.03 -7.63 -5.54
C LEU A 322 -11.12 -7.34 -4.49
N ASN A 323 -10.83 -6.53 -3.47
CA ASN A 323 -11.83 -6.04 -2.52
C ASN A 323 -12.56 -4.77 -3.03
N ASN A 324 -12.11 -4.19 -4.16
CA ASN A 324 -12.66 -2.95 -4.71
C ASN A 324 -12.62 -2.92 -6.26
N ILE A 325 -13.03 -4.03 -6.88
CA ILE A 325 -12.88 -4.25 -8.33
C ILE A 325 -13.56 -3.14 -9.15
N GLU A 326 -14.70 -2.65 -8.69
CA GLU A 326 -15.46 -1.63 -9.41
C GLU A 326 -14.65 -0.33 -9.59
N ASN A 327 -13.99 0.14 -8.54
CA ASN A 327 -13.20 1.37 -8.64
C ASN A 327 -11.79 1.12 -9.19
N SER A 328 -11.21 -0.05 -8.93
CA SER A 328 -9.83 -0.39 -9.34
C SER A 328 -9.71 -0.87 -10.80
N CYS A 329 -10.73 -1.55 -11.33
CA CYS A 329 -10.63 -2.23 -12.63
C CYS A 329 -11.58 -1.64 -13.68
N PHE A 330 -12.80 -1.26 -13.31
CA PHE A 330 -13.81 -0.84 -14.31
C PHE A 330 -13.57 0.52 -14.94
N VAL A 331 -12.56 1.27 -14.50
CA VAL A 331 -12.13 2.47 -15.23
C VAL A 331 -11.68 2.09 -16.65
N CYS A 332 -11.00 0.94 -16.79
CA CYS A 332 -10.42 0.45 -18.04
C CYS A 332 -11.13 -0.80 -18.59
N HIS A 333 -11.60 -1.68 -17.71
CA HIS A 333 -12.22 -2.96 -18.05
C HIS A 333 -13.74 -2.86 -18.12
N ARG A 334 -14.35 -3.57 -19.09
CA ARG A 334 -15.82 -3.56 -19.33
C ARG A 334 -16.44 -4.95 -19.17
N GLU A 335 -15.61 -5.94 -18.87
CA GLU A 335 -15.98 -7.32 -18.60
C GLU A 335 -16.75 -7.46 -17.28
N LYS A 336 -17.44 -8.59 -17.09
CA LYS A 336 -18.13 -8.89 -15.83
C LYS A 336 -17.12 -9.09 -14.71
N THR A 337 -17.46 -8.68 -13.48
CA THR A 337 -16.63 -8.85 -12.28
C THR A 337 -16.07 -10.26 -12.14
N GLN A 338 -16.92 -11.28 -12.34
CA GLN A 338 -16.52 -12.68 -12.20
C GLN A 338 -15.44 -13.08 -13.21
N ALA A 339 -15.53 -12.61 -14.47
CA ALA A 339 -14.54 -12.95 -15.49
C ALA A 339 -13.16 -12.37 -15.15
N LEU A 340 -13.12 -11.12 -14.66
CA LEU A 340 -11.87 -10.50 -14.19
C LEU A 340 -11.29 -11.25 -12.97
N LEU A 341 -12.14 -11.67 -12.03
CA LEU A 341 -11.71 -12.48 -10.90
C LEU A 341 -11.13 -13.82 -11.33
N ASP A 342 -11.80 -14.52 -12.24
CA ASP A 342 -11.37 -15.81 -12.76
C ASP A 342 -10.03 -15.69 -13.49
N ASP A 343 -9.83 -14.63 -14.28
CA ASP A 343 -8.56 -14.36 -14.96
C ASP A 343 -7.40 -14.12 -13.98
N VAL A 344 -7.65 -13.37 -12.91
CA VAL A 344 -6.65 -13.13 -11.85
C VAL A 344 -6.35 -14.43 -11.11
N TYR A 345 -7.38 -15.16 -10.68
CA TYR A 345 -7.21 -16.39 -9.92
C TYR A 345 -6.57 -17.51 -10.74
N MET A 346 -6.90 -17.65 -12.02
CA MET A 346 -6.24 -18.61 -12.90
C MET A 346 -4.72 -18.36 -12.97
N ARG A 347 -4.29 -17.10 -13.03
CA ARG A 347 -2.85 -16.76 -13.05
C ARG A 347 -2.19 -17.03 -11.70
N GLN A 348 -2.86 -16.64 -10.61
CA GLN A 348 -2.36 -16.90 -9.26
C GLN A 348 -2.28 -18.39 -8.94
N ASP A 349 -3.25 -19.19 -9.38
CA ASP A 349 -3.24 -20.65 -9.24
C ASP A 349 -2.02 -21.28 -9.91
N LYS A 350 -1.72 -20.87 -11.15
CA LYS A 350 -0.54 -21.36 -11.88
C LYS A 350 0.77 -20.95 -11.20
N ILE A 351 0.84 -19.71 -10.70
CA ILE A 351 2.03 -19.22 -9.97
C ILE A 351 2.21 -20.02 -8.67
N GLU A 352 1.13 -20.23 -7.92
CA GLU A 352 1.15 -20.99 -6.66
C GLU A 352 1.60 -22.43 -6.89
N GLU A 353 1.06 -23.10 -7.92
CA GLU A 353 1.46 -24.47 -8.30
C GLU A 353 2.95 -24.56 -8.65
N LEU A 354 3.43 -23.65 -9.50
CA LEU A 354 4.85 -23.60 -9.89
C LEU A 354 5.76 -23.27 -8.70
N ARG A 355 5.32 -22.36 -7.82
CA ARG A 355 6.06 -22.02 -6.60
C ARG A 355 6.21 -23.25 -5.70
N HIS A 356 5.13 -23.99 -5.45
CA HIS A 356 5.19 -25.21 -4.62
C HIS A 356 6.05 -26.30 -5.22
N LEU A 357 6.09 -26.45 -6.54
CA LEU A 357 6.98 -27.39 -7.20
C LEU A 357 8.44 -26.98 -7.04
N ALA A 358 8.75 -25.70 -7.20
CA ALA A 358 10.10 -25.17 -7.03
C ALA A 358 10.56 -25.24 -5.56
N GLU A 359 9.73 -24.82 -4.61
CA GLU A 359 10.03 -24.82 -3.18
C GLU A 359 10.33 -26.25 -2.68
N ARG A 360 9.50 -27.24 -3.06
CA ARG A 360 9.74 -28.66 -2.72
C ARG A 360 10.99 -29.27 -3.34
N ALA A 361 11.47 -28.73 -4.46
CA ALA A 361 12.70 -29.20 -5.09
C ALA A 361 13.95 -28.56 -4.46
N LEU A 362 13.81 -27.38 -3.85
CA LEU A 362 14.89 -26.64 -3.20
C LEU A 362 15.05 -26.98 -1.71
N ALA A 363 13.95 -27.29 -1.02
CA ALA A 363 13.92 -27.79 0.35
C ALA A 363 14.44 -29.23 0.41
#